data_AF-A0AA37GZQ6-F1
#
_entry.id   AF-A0AA37GZQ6-F1
#
_cell.length_a   1.000
_cell.length_b   1.000
_cell.length_c   1.000
_cell.angle_alpha   90.00
_cell.angle_beta   90.00
_cell.angle_gamma   90.00
#
_symmetry.space_group_name_H-M   'P 1'
#
loop_
_entity.id
_entity.type
_entity.pdbx_description
1 polymer ?
#
loop_
_entity_poly.entity_id
_entity_poly.type
_entity_poly.pdbx_seq_one_letter_code
_entity_poly.pdbx_strand_id
1 'polypeptide(L)'
;MRGRTSGVRFGLFNQVKSVVRRTTEGGPTFVSRECCIVPDSAKAGAVFTQKGDSGACVFDLEGRDVGMVTGGITREELLEGNNDYDLDRAVDVTYVTPMEWLLADMKACGLLLEVV
;
A
#
# COMPACT_ATOMS: atom_id res chain seq x y z
N MET A 1 14.51 4.57 -5.45
CA MET A 1 14.80 3.96 -4.12
C MET A 1 14.40 2.48 -4.14
N ARG A 2 14.97 1.61 -3.29
CA ARG A 2 14.58 0.19 -3.19
C ARG A 2 14.04 -0.10 -1.79
N GLY A 3 13.13 -1.06 -1.65
CA GLY A 3 12.65 -1.52 -0.34
C GLY A 3 13.84 -1.94 0.52
N ARG A 4 13.86 -1.51 1.78
CA ARG A 4 14.97 -1.75 2.71
C ARG A 4 15.21 -3.25 2.90
N THR A 5 14.13 -4.02 2.98
CA THR A 5 14.16 -5.46 3.24
C THR A 5 14.02 -6.26 1.93
N SER A 6 13.10 -5.88 1.04
CA SER A 6 12.77 -6.69 -0.14
C SER A 6 13.60 -6.39 -1.40
N GLY A 7 14.32 -5.26 -1.43
CA GLY A 7 15.01 -4.77 -2.63
C GLY A 7 14.06 -4.14 -3.64
N VAL A 8 14.37 -4.29 -4.94
CA VAL A 8 13.46 -3.86 -6.02
C VAL A 8 12.54 -5.03 -6.36
N ARG A 9 11.23 -4.77 -6.37
CA ARG A 9 10.17 -5.74 -6.67
C ARG A 9 9.17 -5.15 -7.64
N PHE A 10 8.48 -6.03 -8.35
CA PHE A 10 7.42 -5.68 -9.30
C PHE A 10 6.12 -6.32 -8.83
N GLY A 11 5.02 -5.59 -8.99
CA GLY A 11 3.68 -6.00 -8.60
C GLY A 11 2.64 -5.36 -9.49
N LEU A 12 1.41 -5.80 -9.36
CA LEU A 12 0.27 -5.30 -10.10
C LEU A 12 -0.51 -4.34 -9.21
N PHE A 13 -0.63 -3.10 -9.66
CA PHE A 13 -1.44 -2.08 -9.00
C PHE A 13 -2.92 -2.40 -9.21
N ASN A 14 -3.58 -2.84 -8.16
CA ASN A 14 -5.01 -3.05 -8.16
C ASN A 14 -5.70 -1.68 -8.03
N GLN A 15 -6.42 -1.27 -9.08
CA GLN A 15 -7.05 0.06 -9.16
C GLN A 15 -8.19 0.27 -8.15
N VAL A 16 -8.48 -0.74 -7.34
CA VAL A 16 -9.45 -0.67 -6.23
C VAL A 16 -8.85 0.13 -5.08
N LYS A 17 -9.55 1.21 -4.69
CA LYS A 17 -9.19 2.05 -3.54
C LYS A 17 -9.77 1.46 -2.26
N SER A 18 -8.93 1.28 -1.27
CA SER A 18 -9.30 0.96 0.11
C SER A 18 -9.41 2.25 0.91
N VAL A 19 -10.58 2.51 1.48
CA VAL A 19 -10.84 3.72 2.27
C VAL A 19 -11.28 3.31 3.66
N VAL A 20 -10.50 3.69 4.66
CA VAL A 20 -10.83 3.44 6.07
C VAL A 20 -11.19 4.77 6.71
N ARG A 21 -12.37 4.82 7.35
CA ARG A 21 -12.83 5.97 8.13
C ARG A 21 -12.90 5.57 9.59
N ARG A 22 -12.22 6.31 10.46
CA ARG A 22 -12.28 6.16 11.92
C ARG A 22 -12.92 7.41 12.52
N THR A 23 -14.05 7.23 13.18
CA THR A 23 -14.75 8.30 13.91
C THR A 23 -14.47 8.16 15.39
N THR A 24 -14.00 9.23 16.03
CA THR A 24 -13.85 9.28 17.49
C THR A 24 -15.04 10.03 18.09
N GLU A 25 -15.60 9.56 19.20
CA GLU A 25 -16.69 10.25 19.91
C GLU A 25 -16.22 11.64 20.36
N GLY A 26 -16.94 12.70 19.95
CA GLY A 26 -16.60 14.09 20.26
C GLY A 26 -15.30 14.62 19.61
N GLY A 27 -14.65 13.84 18.74
CA GLY A 27 -13.36 14.18 18.15
C GLY A 27 -13.35 14.19 16.61
N PRO A 28 -12.17 14.41 16.00
CA PRO A 28 -12.04 14.47 14.55
C PRO A 28 -12.30 13.12 13.88
N THR A 29 -12.84 13.17 12.67
CA THR A 29 -12.91 11.99 11.79
C THR A 29 -11.58 11.84 11.06
N PHE A 30 -10.98 10.66 11.14
CA PHE A 30 -9.77 10.31 10.38
C PHE A 30 -10.16 9.47 9.16
N VAL A 31 -9.58 9.80 8.01
CA VAL A 31 -9.77 9.05 6.77
C VAL A 31 -8.40 8.67 6.23
N SER A 32 -8.14 7.37 6.04
CA SER A 32 -7.02 6.90 5.25
C SER A 32 -7.51 6.40 3.89
N ARG A 33 -6.69 6.66 2.86
CA ARG A 33 -6.93 6.19 1.49
C ARG A 33 -5.70 5.45 1.03
N GLU A 34 -5.91 4.23 0.58
CA GLU A 34 -4.84 3.31 0.21
C GLU A 34 -5.22 2.63 -1.10
N CYS A 35 -4.22 2.32 -1.91
CA CYS A 35 -4.36 1.47 -3.09
C CYS A 35 -3.61 0.16 -2.83
N CYS A 36 -4.10 -0.91 -3.43
CA CYS A 36 -3.55 -2.24 -3.21
C CYS A 36 -2.56 -2.61 -4.32
N ILE A 37 -1.45 -3.22 -3.96
CA ILE A 37 -0.54 -3.88 -4.90
C ILE A 37 -0.48 -5.34 -4.54
N VAL A 38 -0.76 -6.19 -5.53
CA VAL A 38 -0.62 -7.63 -5.42
C VAL A 38 0.65 -8.08 -6.14
N PRO A 39 1.31 -9.17 -5.69
CA PRO A 39 2.46 -9.70 -6.40
C PRO A 39 2.06 -10.16 -7.82
N ASP A 40 3.05 -10.17 -8.71
CA ASP A 40 2.87 -10.71 -10.06
C ASP A 40 2.33 -12.16 -9.98
N SER A 41 1.19 -12.38 -10.64
CA SER A 41 0.43 -13.63 -10.61
C SER A 41 1.24 -14.84 -11.12
N ALA A 42 2.27 -14.59 -11.92
CA ALA A 42 3.21 -15.59 -12.42
C ALA A 42 4.01 -16.29 -11.30
N LYS A 43 4.10 -15.73 -10.09
CA LYS A 43 4.83 -16.30 -8.96
C LYS A 43 3.98 -16.33 -7.71
N ALA A 44 3.34 -17.47 -7.45
CA ALA A 44 2.39 -17.66 -6.34
C ALA A 44 2.96 -17.50 -4.91
N GLY A 45 4.28 -17.40 -4.75
CA GLY A 45 4.95 -17.08 -3.49
C GLY A 45 5.81 -15.82 -3.56
N ALA A 46 5.64 -14.99 -4.60
CA ALA A 46 6.31 -13.70 -4.64
C ALA A 46 5.60 -12.72 -3.70
N VAL A 47 6.38 -11.90 -3.02
CA VAL A 47 5.90 -10.77 -2.23
C VAL A 47 6.33 -9.48 -2.91
N PHE A 48 5.47 -8.46 -2.87
CA PHE A 48 5.81 -7.13 -3.34
C PHE A 48 6.61 -6.35 -2.29
N THR A 49 6.21 -6.43 -1.02
CA THR A 49 6.92 -5.84 0.13
C THR A 49 7.10 -6.83 1.27
N GLN A 50 7.99 -6.51 2.21
CA GLN A 50 8.17 -7.23 3.47
C GLN A 50 8.10 -6.25 4.65
N LYS A 51 7.89 -6.78 5.85
CA LYS A 51 7.96 -6.00 7.09
C LYS A 51 9.29 -5.21 7.13
N GLY A 52 9.19 -3.90 7.34
CA GLY A 52 10.33 -2.97 7.29
C GLY A 52 10.53 -2.23 5.97
N ASP A 53 9.70 -2.47 4.95
CA ASP A 53 9.63 -1.63 3.73
C ASP A 53 8.69 -0.43 3.85
N SER A 54 7.99 -0.26 4.99
CA SER A 54 7.14 0.91 5.26
C SER A 54 7.91 2.22 5.02
N GLY A 55 7.28 3.16 4.33
CA GLY A 55 7.89 4.42 3.90
C GLY A 55 8.67 4.35 2.58
N ALA A 56 8.81 3.17 1.96
CA ALA A 56 9.41 3.08 0.63
C ALA A 56 8.49 3.68 -0.44
N CYS A 57 9.06 4.49 -1.34
CA CYS A 57 8.37 4.96 -2.54
C CYS A 57 8.11 3.80 -3.52
N VAL A 58 6.94 3.85 -4.15
CA VAL A 58 6.53 2.96 -5.23
C VAL A 58 6.54 3.77 -6.51
N PHE A 59 7.17 3.21 -7.54
CA PHE A 59 7.28 3.84 -8.85
C PHE A 59 6.54 3.02 -9.89
N ASP A 60 5.97 3.70 -10.88
CA ASP A 60 5.54 3.03 -12.10
C ASP A 60 6.72 2.73 -13.04
N LEU A 61 6.41 2.11 -14.19
CA LEU A 61 7.42 1.74 -15.18
C LEU A 61 8.05 2.93 -15.91
N GLU A 62 7.45 4.13 -15.80
CA GLU A 62 8.01 5.38 -16.32
C GLU A 62 8.88 6.10 -15.27
N GLY A 63 9.00 5.54 -14.07
CA GLY A 63 9.80 6.10 -12.98
C GLY A 63 9.09 7.18 -12.17
N ARG A 64 7.77 7.36 -12.34
CA ARG A 64 6.98 8.32 -11.57
C ARG A 64 6.64 7.74 -10.20
N ASP A 65 6.76 8.53 -9.14
CA ASP A 65 6.30 8.15 -7.81
C ASP A 65 4.77 8.12 -7.78
N VAL A 66 4.21 6.94 -7.52
CA VAL A 66 2.75 6.72 -7.46
C VAL A 66 2.23 6.60 -6.03
N GLY A 67 3.12 6.48 -5.04
CA GLY A 67 2.72 6.38 -3.65
C GLY A 67 3.79 5.79 -2.75
N MET A 68 3.44 5.69 -1.47
CA MET A 68 4.35 5.22 -0.43
C MET A 68 3.78 4.00 0.29
N VAL A 69 4.61 2.99 0.54
CA VAL A 69 4.21 1.78 1.25
C VAL A 69 3.83 2.12 2.69
N THR A 70 2.60 1.76 3.07
CA THR A 70 2.07 2.01 4.42
C THR A 70 2.01 0.71 5.22
N GLY A 71 1.62 -0.39 4.57
CA GLY A 71 1.52 -1.69 5.21
C GLY A 71 1.17 -2.80 4.22
N GLY A 72 0.69 -3.91 4.75
CA GLY A 72 0.28 -5.07 3.97
C GLY A 72 -0.31 -6.14 4.85
N ILE A 73 -0.93 -7.14 4.20
CA ILE A 73 -1.34 -8.39 4.82
C ILE A 73 -0.63 -9.52 4.08
N THR A 74 -0.03 -10.44 4.84
CA THR A 74 0.68 -11.56 4.22
C THR A 74 -0.30 -12.67 3.83
N ARG A 75 0.14 -13.52 2.90
CA ARG A 75 -0.62 -14.73 2.55
C ARG A 75 -0.88 -15.61 3.78
N GLU A 76 0.10 -15.76 4.66
CA GLU A 76 -0.03 -16.55 5.88
C GLU A 76 -1.07 -15.95 6.82
N GLU A 77 -1.05 -14.63 7.01
CA GLU A 77 -2.04 -13.90 7.82
C GLU A 77 -3.48 -14.07 7.26
N LEU A 78 -3.65 -14.22 5.93
CA LEU A 78 -4.95 -14.55 5.31
C LEU A 78 -5.39 -16.01 5.55
N LEU A 79 -4.43 -16.94 5.64
CA LEU A 79 -4.69 -18.39 5.76
C LEU A 79 -4.83 -18.87 7.21
N GLU A 80 -4.29 -18.13 8.19
CA GLU A 80 -4.43 -18.44 9.62
C GLU A 80 -5.84 -18.16 10.17
N GLY A 81 -6.67 -17.39 9.45
CA GLY A 81 -8.09 -17.17 9.79
C GLY A 81 -8.98 -18.38 9.47
N ASN A 82 -10.25 -18.36 9.92
CA ASN A 82 -11.26 -19.39 9.63
C ASN A 82 -11.70 -19.47 8.14
N ASN A 83 -10.84 -19.09 7.19
CA ASN A 83 -11.16 -18.92 5.78
C ASN A 83 -12.32 -17.91 5.53
N ASP A 84 -12.43 -16.88 6.37
CA ASP A 84 -13.51 -15.86 6.35
C ASP A 84 -13.51 -14.98 5.09
N TYR A 85 -12.48 -15.11 4.25
CA TYR A 85 -12.31 -14.33 3.03
C TYR A 85 -12.80 -15.05 1.75
N ASP A 86 -13.20 -16.33 1.85
CA ASP A 86 -13.66 -17.17 0.73
C ASP A 86 -12.81 -16.98 -0.56
N LEU A 87 -11.49 -17.07 -0.42
CA LEU A 87 -10.55 -16.77 -1.50
C LEU A 87 -10.22 -18.02 -2.31
N ASP A 88 -10.45 -17.97 -3.63
CA ASP A 88 -9.92 -18.97 -4.58
C ASP A 88 -8.39 -19.08 -4.52
N ARG A 89 -7.72 -17.97 -4.13
CA ARG A 89 -6.27 -17.90 -3.98
C ARG A 89 -5.86 -16.81 -2.99
N ALA A 90 -5.22 -17.21 -1.89
CA ALA A 90 -4.56 -16.27 -0.98
C ALA A 90 -3.23 -15.78 -1.58
N VAL A 91 -3.04 -14.46 -1.58
CA VAL A 91 -1.80 -13.77 -2.01
C VAL A 91 -1.50 -12.64 -1.05
N ASP A 92 -0.22 -12.25 -0.94
CA ASP A 92 0.16 -11.05 -0.22
C ASP A 92 -0.47 -9.80 -0.84
N VAL A 93 -0.92 -8.88 0.00
CA VAL A 93 -1.45 -7.59 -0.44
C VAL A 93 -0.66 -6.48 0.24
N THR A 94 -0.09 -5.58 -0.55
CA THR A 94 0.58 -4.37 -0.05
C THR A 94 -0.36 -3.18 -0.17
N TYR A 95 -0.46 -2.38 0.89
CA TYR A 95 -1.19 -1.12 0.90
C TYR A 95 -0.24 0.06 0.72
N VAL A 96 -0.59 0.92 -0.23
CA VAL A 96 0.19 2.09 -0.62
C VAL A 96 -0.70 3.32 -0.49
N THR A 97 -0.24 4.34 0.22
CA THR A 97 -0.92 5.63 0.23
C THR A 97 -0.57 6.39 -1.05
N PRO A 98 -1.56 6.83 -1.86
CA PRO A 98 -1.29 7.52 -3.12
C PRO A 98 -0.48 8.81 -2.92
N MET A 99 0.51 9.06 -3.77
CA MET A 99 1.37 10.24 -3.63
C MET A 99 0.57 11.54 -3.80
N GLU A 100 -0.39 11.57 -4.72
CA GLU A 100 -1.31 12.71 -4.91
C GLU A 100 -2.00 13.11 -3.58
N TRP A 101 -2.44 12.11 -2.81
CA TRP A 101 -3.11 12.35 -1.53
C TRP A 101 -2.15 12.89 -0.47
N LEU A 102 -0.94 12.33 -0.38
CA LEU A 102 0.09 12.80 0.56
C LEU A 102 0.50 14.24 0.27
N LEU A 103 0.73 14.59 -1.01
CA LEU A 103 1.10 15.95 -1.41
C LEU A 103 -0.03 16.95 -1.12
N ALA A 104 -1.29 16.56 -1.35
CA ALA A 104 -2.43 17.40 -1.02
C ALA A 104 -2.55 17.67 0.49
N ASP A 105 -2.32 16.64 1.32
CA ASP A 105 -2.33 16.75 2.78
C ASP A 105 -1.19 17.62 3.31
N MET A 106 0.04 17.39 2.82
CA MET A 106 1.20 18.23 3.14
C MET A 106 0.96 19.70 2.77
N LYS A 107 0.40 19.95 1.59
CA LYS A 107 0.03 21.31 1.15
C LYS A 107 -1.03 21.95 2.06
N ALA A 108 -2.02 21.18 2.52
CA ALA A 108 -3.03 21.68 3.46
C ALA A 108 -2.41 22.06 4.81
N CYS A 109 -1.31 21.42 5.20
CA CYS A 109 -0.49 21.79 6.37
C CYS A 109 0.51 22.93 6.11
N GLY A 110 0.53 23.52 4.91
CA GLY A 110 1.45 24.60 4.54
C GLY A 110 2.84 24.13 4.07
N LEU A 111 3.02 22.84 3.82
CA LEU A 111 4.25 22.27 3.27
C LEU A 111 4.11 22.13 1.75
N LEU A 112 4.82 22.97 1.00
CA LEU A 112 4.89 22.87 -0.46
C LEU A 112 6.03 21.93 -0.84
N LEU A 113 5.66 20.74 -1.30
CA LEU A 113 6.60 19.69 -1.69
C LEU A 113 6.29 19.26 -3.13
N GLU A 114 7.36 18.98 -3.87
CA GLU A 114 7.30 18.46 -5.23
C GLU A 114 8.10 17.16 -5.31
N VAL A 115 7.59 16.21 -6.10
CA VAL A 115 8.33 14.99 -6.45
C VAL A 115 9.25 15.35 -7.60
N VAL A 116 10.57 15.22 -7.40
CA VAL A 116 11.63 15.55 -8.35
C VAL A 116 12.23 14.30 -8.98
#